data_AF-A0A8W8HLA8-F1
#
_entry.id   AF-A0A8W8HLA8-F1
#
_cell.length_a   1.000
_cell.length_b   1.000
_cell.length_c   1.000
_cell.angle_alpha   90.00
_cell.angle_beta   90.00
_cell.angle_gamma   90.00
#
_symmetry.space_group_name_H-M   'P 1'
#
loop_
_entity.id
_entity.type
_entity.pdbx_description
1 polymer ?
#
loop_
_entity_poly.entity_id
_entity_poly.type
_entity_poly.pdbx_seq_one_letter_code
_entity_poly.pdbx_strand_id
1 'polypeptide(L)'
;PKCTEVVKPRTSKCEWHIGLYSNMDYVMLNGKIAAYQIQWFNKKWSEWFVPGVNDLDGKFNIKPVTCGSFPKKGNTMRRMWSYFYDHTHKYILCA
;
A
#
# COMPACT_ATOMS: atom_id res chain seq x y z
N PRO A 1 12.82 -9.51 -16.03
CA PRO A 1 12.21 -9.23 -14.71
C PRO A 1 11.83 -10.52 -13.99
N LYS A 2 12.27 -10.69 -12.75
CA LYS A 2 11.87 -11.83 -11.90
C LYS A 2 10.80 -11.31 -10.93
N CYS A 3 9.66 -11.99 -10.89
CA CYS A 3 8.60 -11.67 -9.95
C CYS A 3 8.60 -12.67 -8.80
N THR A 4 8.51 -12.17 -7.56
CA THR A 4 8.48 -13.02 -6.36
C THR A 4 7.33 -12.62 -5.45
N GLU A 5 6.64 -13.60 -4.90
CA GLU A 5 5.66 -13.36 -3.83
C GLU A 5 6.39 -13.19 -2.50
N VAL A 6 6.02 -12.13 -1.77
CA VAL A 6 6.60 -11.80 -0.47
C VAL A 6 5.47 -11.56 0.53
N VAL A 7 5.58 -12.17 1.71
CA VAL A 7 4.68 -11.90 2.86
C VAL A 7 5.44 -11.06 3.88
N LYS A 8 4.79 -10.01 4.40
CA LYS A 8 5.36 -9.13 5.42
C LYS A 8 4.35 -8.84 6.53
N PRO A 9 4.79 -8.74 7.80
CA PRO A 9 3.97 -8.11 8.82
C PRO A 9 3.77 -6.62 8.50
N ARG A 10 2.97 -5.93 9.31
CA ARG A 10 2.83 -4.47 9.23
C ARG A 10 4.20 -3.78 9.24
N THR A 11 4.34 -2.73 8.44
CA THR A 11 5.61 -2.01 8.29
C THR A 11 5.79 -0.86 9.29
N SER A 12 4.69 -0.29 9.80
CA SER A 12 4.68 0.96 10.57
C SER A 12 5.33 2.16 9.85
N LYS A 13 5.53 2.08 8.53
CA LYS A 13 6.13 3.14 7.71
C LYS A 13 5.05 4.06 7.17
N CYS A 14 5.07 5.34 7.57
CA CYS A 14 4.00 6.28 7.26
C CYS A 14 3.85 6.55 5.75
N GLU A 15 4.87 6.26 4.95
CA GLU A 15 4.89 6.38 3.49
C GLU A 15 3.78 5.55 2.85
N TRP A 16 3.54 4.33 3.37
CA TRP A 16 2.42 3.51 2.95
C TRP A 16 1.09 4.15 3.31
N HIS A 17 0.97 4.68 4.54
CA HIS A 17 -0.27 5.29 5.05
C HIS A 17 -0.77 6.46 4.19
N ILE A 18 0.13 7.18 3.51
CA ILE A 18 -0.22 8.27 2.59
C ILE A 18 -0.99 7.78 1.36
N GLY A 19 -0.66 6.58 0.86
CA GLY A 19 -1.52 5.76 0.03
C GLY A 19 -1.78 6.15 -1.43
N LEU A 20 -1.44 7.33 -1.97
CA LEU A 20 -1.63 7.60 -3.44
C LEU A 20 -0.38 7.83 -4.26
N TYR A 21 0.81 7.88 -3.68
CA TYR A 21 2.00 8.09 -4.51
C TYR A 21 2.14 6.90 -5.47
N SER A 22 1.92 7.13 -6.76
CA SER A 22 1.76 6.06 -7.76
C SER A 22 2.98 5.16 -7.88
N ASN A 23 4.15 5.65 -7.46
CA ASN A 23 5.44 4.99 -7.44
C ASN A 23 5.94 4.59 -6.04
N MET A 24 5.08 4.59 -5.02
CA MET A 24 5.49 4.28 -3.65
C MET A 24 6.10 2.88 -3.52
N ASP A 25 5.60 1.91 -4.29
CA ASP A 25 6.21 0.59 -4.41
C ASP A 25 7.69 0.64 -4.81
N TYR A 26 8.01 1.42 -5.83
CA TYR A 26 9.37 1.58 -6.31
C TYR A 26 10.26 2.25 -5.26
N VAL A 27 9.76 3.32 -4.62
CA VAL A 27 10.49 4.03 -3.57
C VAL A 27 10.77 3.12 -2.37
N MET A 28 9.80 2.30 -1.97
CA MET A 28 9.87 1.52 -0.73
C MET A 28 10.52 0.14 -0.91
N LEU A 29 10.40 -0.45 -2.10
CA LEU A 29 10.76 -1.84 -2.37
C LEU A 29 11.79 -2.00 -3.50
N ASN A 30 12.17 -0.91 -4.17
CA ASN A 30 13.06 -0.94 -5.35
C ASN A 30 12.54 -1.87 -6.46
N GLY A 31 11.22 -1.88 -6.66
CA GLY A 31 10.54 -2.71 -7.65
C GLY A 31 9.05 -2.34 -7.76
N LYS A 32 8.34 -3.01 -8.67
CA LYS A 32 6.91 -2.75 -8.89
C LYS A 32 6.05 -3.86 -8.31
N ILE A 33 5.01 -3.48 -7.58
CA ILE A 33 4.02 -4.44 -7.10
C ILE A 33 3.08 -4.75 -8.27
N ALA A 34 3.04 -6.00 -8.71
CA ALA A 34 2.10 -6.45 -9.73
C ALA A 34 0.69 -6.65 -9.15
N ALA A 35 0.60 -7.26 -7.96
CA ALA A 35 -0.63 -7.43 -7.21
C ALA A 35 -0.34 -7.61 -5.72
N TYR A 36 -1.30 -7.32 -4.84
CA TYR A 36 -1.18 -7.51 -3.39
C TYR A 36 -2.49 -7.93 -2.70
N GLN A 37 -2.36 -8.55 -1.53
CA GLN A 37 -3.46 -8.84 -0.60
C GLN A 37 -3.14 -8.31 0.79
N ILE A 38 -4.19 -7.99 1.54
CA ILE A 38 -4.12 -7.52 2.93
C ILE A 38 -4.81 -8.54 3.81
N GLN A 39 -4.20 -8.90 4.93
CA GLN A 39 -4.85 -9.72 5.95
C GLN A 39 -5.53 -8.81 6.96
N TRP A 40 -6.86 -8.83 7.00
CA TRP A 40 -7.66 -8.05 7.93
C TRP A 40 -7.52 -8.57 9.37
N PHE A 41 -7.99 -7.79 10.35
CA PHE A 41 -7.94 -8.17 11.77
C PHE A 41 -8.64 -9.51 12.08
N ASN A 42 -9.65 -9.89 11.29
CA ASN A 42 -10.32 -11.19 11.38
C ASN A 42 -9.52 -12.35 10.73
N LYS A 43 -8.25 -12.13 10.39
CA LYS A 43 -7.31 -13.07 9.74
C LYS A 43 -7.68 -13.49 8.31
N LYS A 44 -8.78 -12.98 7.75
CA LYS A 44 -9.13 -13.20 6.34
C LYS A 44 -8.27 -12.31 5.44
N TRP A 45 -7.78 -12.90 4.36
CA TRP A 45 -7.16 -12.14 3.28
C TRP A 45 -8.23 -11.45 2.44
N SER A 46 -7.93 -10.24 1.97
CA SER A 46 -8.70 -9.54 0.94
C SER A 46 -8.66 -10.30 -0.38
N GLU A 47 -9.38 -9.83 -1.40
CA GLU A 47 -9.07 -10.16 -2.79
C GLU A 47 -7.69 -9.61 -3.21
N TRP A 48 -7.25 -9.95 -4.42
CA TRP A 48 -6.06 -9.36 -5.01
C TRP A 48 -6.36 -7.95 -5.52
N PHE A 49 -5.52 -7.01 -5.10
CA PHE A 49 -5.51 -5.64 -5.58
C PHE A 49 -4.35 -5.43 -6.56
N VAL A 50 -4.62 -4.78 -7.68
CA VAL A 50 -3.65 -4.41 -8.70
C VAL A 50 -3.51 -2.88 -8.69
N PRO A 51 -2.29 -2.35 -8.46
CA PRO A 51 -2.07 -0.90 -8.38
C PRO A 51 -2.62 -0.13 -9.59
N GLY A 52 -3.55 0.80 -9.33
CA GLY A 52 -4.18 1.64 -10.34
C GLY A 52 -5.35 1.00 -11.10
N VAL A 53 -5.74 -0.24 -10.79
CA VAL A 53 -6.85 -0.94 -11.45
C VAL A 53 -8.05 -1.08 -10.52
N ASN A 54 -7.91 -1.80 -9.41
CA ASN A 54 -8.99 -2.08 -8.47
C ASN A 54 -8.59 -1.78 -7.01
N ASP A 55 -7.57 -0.96 -6.80
CA ASP A 55 -6.92 -0.83 -5.51
C ASP A 55 -7.19 0.48 -4.78
N LEU A 56 -8.25 1.21 -5.14
CA LEU A 56 -8.68 2.39 -4.40
C LEU A 56 -9.39 1.97 -3.09
N ASP A 57 -8.98 2.56 -1.97
CA ASP A 57 -9.67 2.42 -0.69
C ASP A 57 -10.91 3.32 -0.70
N GLY A 58 -12.02 2.80 -0.16
CA GLY A 58 -13.24 3.59 0.05
C GLY A 58 -13.09 4.67 1.14
N LYS A 59 -12.01 4.62 1.93
CA LYS A 59 -11.67 5.67 2.90
C LYS A 59 -10.76 6.74 2.29
N PHE A 60 -10.91 7.96 2.79
CA PHE A 60 -10.08 9.11 2.42
C PHE A 60 -9.10 9.46 3.54
N ASN A 61 -7.97 10.06 3.18
CA ASN A 61 -7.13 10.78 4.14
C ASN A 61 -7.77 12.13 4.42
N ILE A 62 -8.71 12.16 5.38
CA ILE A 62 -9.49 13.36 5.73
C ILE A 62 -8.56 14.47 6.25
N LYS A 63 -7.63 14.12 7.14
CA LYS A 63 -6.62 15.03 7.65
C LYS A 63 -5.38 15.01 6.75
N PRO A 64 -4.65 16.13 6.64
CA PRO A 64 -3.32 16.12 6.05
C PRO A 64 -2.44 15.06 6.70
N VAL A 65 -1.73 14.29 5.88
CA VAL A 65 -0.75 13.32 6.36
C VAL A 65 0.62 13.84 5.98
N THR A 66 1.48 14.03 6.97
CA THR A 66 2.88 14.40 6.77
C THR A 66 3.74 13.20 7.13
N CYS A 67 4.53 12.73 6.17
CA CYS A 67 5.54 11.69 6.40
C CYS A 67 6.84 12.15 5.74
N GLY A 68 7.72 12.78 6.52
CA GLY A 68 8.96 13.38 6.00
C GLY A 68 8.69 14.29 4.80
N SER A 69 9.39 14.02 3.70
CA SER A 69 9.31 14.77 2.43
C SER A 69 8.08 14.45 1.57
N PHE A 70 7.12 13.67 2.08
CA PHE A 70 5.88 13.32 1.38
C PHE A 70 4.66 13.97 2.03
N PRO A 71 4.53 15.31 2.00
CA PRO A 71 3.33 15.97 2.52
C PRO A 71 2.16 15.71 1.59
N LYS A 72 1.01 15.28 2.14
CA LYS A 72 -0.21 15.14 1.37
C LYS A 72 -1.36 15.92 2.01
N LYS A 73 -2.06 16.67 1.16
CA LYS A 73 -3.26 17.42 1.56
C LYS A 73 -4.33 16.47 2.10
N GLY A 74 -5.14 16.97 3.02
CA GLY A 74 -6.36 16.29 3.45
C GLY A 74 -7.37 16.14 2.30
N ASN A 75 -8.44 15.38 2.54
CA ASN A 75 -9.46 15.01 1.56
C ASN A 75 -8.90 14.38 0.29
N THR A 76 -7.89 13.53 0.42
CA THR A 76 -7.32 12.80 -0.72
C THR A 76 -7.72 11.33 -0.67
N MET A 77 -7.92 10.72 -1.85
CA MET A 77 -8.07 9.27 -1.96
C MET A 77 -6.81 8.57 -1.43
N ARG A 78 -6.87 7.25 -1.29
CA ARG A 78 -5.73 6.39 -1.01
C ARG A 78 -5.97 5.03 -1.64
N ARG A 79 -4.89 4.30 -1.89
CA ARG A 79 -4.95 2.91 -2.30
C ARG A 79 -5.01 1.99 -1.08
N MET A 80 -5.47 0.77 -1.29
CA MET A 80 -5.56 -0.28 -0.28
C MET A 80 -4.20 -0.60 0.35
N TRP A 81 -3.09 -0.44 -0.36
CA TRP A 81 -1.74 -0.63 0.21
C TRP A 81 -1.40 0.30 1.37
N SER A 82 -2.25 1.29 1.68
CA SER A 82 -2.12 2.13 2.87
C SER A 82 -2.23 1.33 4.16
N TYR A 83 -2.91 0.19 4.10
CA TYR A 83 -2.97 -0.78 5.18
C TYR A 83 -1.68 -1.59 5.36
N PHE A 84 -0.66 -1.47 4.49
CA PHE A 84 0.66 -2.06 4.77
C PHE A 84 1.33 -1.42 6.00
N TYR A 85 0.85 -0.24 6.40
CA TYR A 85 1.25 0.43 7.63
C TYR A 85 0.93 -0.40 8.87
N ASP A 86 -0.28 -0.97 8.96
CA ASP A 86 -0.84 -1.56 10.19
C ASP A 86 -1.31 -3.02 10.04
N HIS A 87 -1.36 -3.57 8.82
CA HIS A 87 -1.77 -4.95 8.54
C HIS A 87 -0.64 -5.81 7.99
N THR A 88 -0.74 -7.11 8.27
CA THR A 88 0.03 -8.12 7.53
C THR A 88 -0.45 -8.11 6.09
N HIS A 89 0.48 -8.20 5.15
CA HIS A 89 0.20 -8.10 3.74
C HIS A 89 1.11 -9.03 2.94
N LYS A 90 0.71 -9.31 1.71
CA LYS A 90 1.54 -10.00 0.75
C LYS A 90 1.43 -9.35 -0.62
N TYR A 91 2.49 -9.43 -1.40
CA TYR A 91 2.56 -8.80 -2.71
C TYR A 91 3.48 -9.58 -3.65
N ILE A 92 3.21 -9.46 -4.94
CA ILE A 92 4.07 -9.94 -6.02
C ILE A 92 4.95 -8.77 -6.45
N LEU A 93 6.24 -8.82 -6.13
CA LEU A 93 7.22 -7.79 -6.50
C LEU A 93 7.95 -8.20 -7.78
N CYS A 94 7.94 -7.35 -8.79
CA CYS A 94 8.70 -7.54 -10.03
C CYS A 94 9.83 -6.50 -10.11
N ALA A 95 11.06 -6.99 -10.26
CA ALA A 95 12.27 -6.21 -10.44
C ALA A 95 13.21 -6.85 -11.49
#